data_AF-A0A0A0EBN8-F1
#
_entry.id   AF-A0A0A0EBN8-F1
#
_cell.length_a   1.000
_cell.length_b   1.000
_cell.length_c   1.000
_cell.angle_alpha   90.00
_cell.angle_beta   90.00
_cell.angle_gamma   90.00
#
_symmetry.space_group_name_H-M   'P 1'
#
loop_
_entity.id
_entity.type
_entity.pdbx_description
1 polymer ?
#
loop_
_entity_poly.entity_id
_entity_poly.type
_entity_poly.pdbx_seq_one_letter_code
_entity_poly.pdbx_strand_id
1 'polypeptide(L)'
;MSDNKARNDRRGKTRAGAGRTPDIATLRRKLARSRAKGLPKDLEARGRRVLDAYLGALESRDVPADAVLSELASGEAARKLAEMTGQELRAQQPAILASAACGAGCAYCCILLDGDGGLITEAEAQRLHAALGPVAGAADGRDWHPRACPALDPATQNCRAYDARPTVCRSFLSTDVDACRTNAAGGSADGSGMLGNHLDYLAVIALSRDLLKGTRRVATYSLENLAKAAVEGLPLDEALSAARHKSAELEHTCRDIGRS
;
A
#
# COMPACT_ATOMS: atom_id res chain seq x y z
N MET A 1 1.11 -70.97 8.82
CA MET A 1 1.09 -70.85 10.28
C MET A 1 2.00 -69.68 10.64
N SER A 2 1.51 -68.44 10.55
CA SER A 2 0.68 -67.79 11.59
C SER A 2 1.56 -67.51 12.82
N ASP A 3 1.79 -66.30 13.32
CA ASP A 3 1.10 -65.03 13.19
C ASP A 3 2.10 -63.92 13.54
N ASN A 4 2.02 -62.75 12.91
CA ASN A 4 2.52 -61.55 13.57
C ASN A 4 1.84 -60.26 13.11
N LYS A 5 1.54 -59.44 14.12
CA LYS A 5 1.41 -57.98 14.11
C LYS A 5 0.09 -57.36 13.67
N ALA A 6 -0.80 -57.30 14.67
CA ALA A 6 -1.42 -56.07 15.18
C ALA A 6 -1.68 -54.95 14.15
N ARG A 7 -2.93 -54.92 13.67
CA ARG A 7 -3.55 -53.74 13.05
C ARG A 7 -3.53 -52.59 14.04
N ASN A 8 -2.67 -51.61 13.79
CA ASN A 8 -2.69 -50.33 14.46
C ASN A 8 -3.55 -49.39 13.62
N ASP A 9 -4.81 -49.21 14.04
CA ASP A 9 -5.76 -48.24 13.51
C ASP A 9 -5.19 -46.82 13.64
N ARG A 10 -4.53 -46.36 12.58
CA ARG A 10 -4.18 -44.94 12.44
C ARG A 10 -5.46 -44.17 12.14
N ARG A 11 -6.03 -43.65 13.23
CA ARG A 11 -6.83 -42.42 13.31
C ARG A 11 -6.78 -41.62 12.00
N GLY A 12 -7.85 -41.75 11.22
CA GLY A 12 -8.17 -40.80 10.17
C GLY A 12 -8.25 -39.41 10.80
N LYS A 13 -7.22 -38.59 10.55
CA LYS A 13 -7.34 -37.14 10.66
C LYS A 13 -8.40 -36.74 9.64
N THR A 14 -9.62 -36.56 10.13
CA THR A 14 -10.67 -35.83 9.45
C THR A 14 -10.10 -34.49 9.01
N ARG A 15 -9.93 -34.32 7.69
CA ARG A 15 -9.71 -33.01 7.06
C ARG A 15 -10.86 -32.12 7.51
N ALA A 16 -10.58 -31.17 8.39
CA ALA A 16 -11.53 -30.13 8.75
C ALA A 16 -11.89 -29.34 7.48
N GLY A 17 -13.20 -29.38 7.17
CA GLY A 17 -13.98 -28.56 6.24
C GLY A 17 -13.28 -27.81 5.12
N ALA A 18 -13.69 -28.10 3.88
CA ALA A 18 -13.66 -27.12 2.79
C ALA A 18 -14.25 -25.79 3.31
N GLY A 19 -13.42 -24.75 3.33
CA GLY A 19 -13.61 -23.56 4.14
C GLY A 19 -14.77 -22.69 3.66
N ARG A 20 -15.73 -22.45 4.55
CA ARG A 20 -16.76 -21.42 4.36
C ARG A 20 -16.10 -20.04 4.38
N THR A 21 -16.40 -19.20 3.39
CA THR A 21 -16.02 -17.79 3.39
C THR A 21 -16.46 -17.15 4.70
N PRO A 22 -15.55 -16.52 5.48
CA PRO A 22 -15.92 -15.90 6.74
C PRO A 22 -16.88 -14.73 6.48
N ASP A 23 -17.94 -14.64 7.27
CA ASP A 23 -18.82 -13.47 7.28
C ASP A 23 -18.12 -12.25 7.93
N ILE A 24 -18.73 -11.06 7.77
CA ILE A 24 -18.14 -9.80 8.27
C ILE A 24 -18.02 -9.82 9.80
N ALA A 25 -19.03 -10.33 10.52
CA ALA A 25 -18.97 -10.50 11.97
C ALA A 25 -17.76 -11.37 12.41
N THR A 26 -17.45 -12.43 11.68
CA THR A 26 -16.26 -13.28 11.92
C THR A 26 -14.97 -12.52 11.62
N LEU A 27 -14.93 -11.73 10.55
CA LEU A 27 -13.78 -10.87 10.24
C LEU A 27 -13.53 -9.86 11.36
N ARG A 28 -14.57 -9.20 11.89
CA ARG A 28 -14.45 -8.24 13.01
C ARG A 28 -13.92 -8.89 14.30
N ARG A 29 -14.43 -10.09 14.65
CA ARG A 29 -13.88 -10.87 15.78
C ARG A 29 -12.43 -11.31 15.58
N LYS A 30 -12.03 -11.64 14.36
CA LYS A 30 -10.62 -11.94 14.03
C LYS A 30 -9.78 -10.67 14.10
N LEU A 31 -10.29 -9.57 13.55
CA LEU A 31 -9.64 -8.26 13.55
C LEU A 31 -9.31 -7.83 14.97
N ALA A 32 -10.13 -8.09 15.99
CA ALA A 32 -9.80 -7.77 17.39
C ALA A 32 -8.46 -8.38 17.87
N ARG A 33 -7.99 -9.46 17.24
CA ARG A 33 -6.76 -10.20 17.60
C ARG A 33 -5.64 -10.09 16.58
N SER A 34 -5.91 -9.51 15.41
CA SER A 34 -4.92 -9.35 14.34
C SER A 34 -3.75 -8.48 14.77
N ARG A 35 -2.58 -8.59 14.14
CA ARG A 35 -1.41 -7.77 14.49
C ARG A 35 -0.87 -7.01 13.29
N ALA A 36 -0.51 -5.75 13.50
CA ALA A 36 0.18 -4.94 12.50
C ALA A 36 1.68 -4.99 12.78
N LYS A 37 2.34 -6.08 12.36
CA LYS A 37 3.76 -6.28 12.68
C LYS A 37 4.61 -5.11 12.18
N GLY A 38 5.53 -4.66 13.03
CA GLY A 38 6.43 -3.54 12.76
C GLY A 38 5.90 -2.18 13.22
N LEU A 39 4.58 -2.00 13.34
CA LEU A 39 4.02 -0.71 13.76
C LEU A 39 4.03 -0.51 15.29
N PRO A 40 4.17 0.76 15.74
CA PRO A 40 3.83 1.20 17.10
C PRO A 40 2.41 0.78 17.53
N LYS A 41 2.22 0.55 18.83
CA LYS A 41 0.97 -0.02 19.36
C LYS A 41 -0.22 0.93 19.31
N ASP A 42 0.02 2.21 19.44
CA ASP A 42 -0.95 3.27 19.25
C ASP A 42 -1.45 3.35 17.80
N LEU A 43 -0.53 3.27 16.82
CA LEU A 43 -0.90 3.22 15.40
C LEU A 43 -1.64 1.93 15.04
N GLU A 44 -1.20 0.77 15.55
CA GLU A 44 -1.93 -0.50 15.41
C GLU A 44 -3.36 -0.39 15.99
N ALA A 45 -3.50 0.18 17.19
CA ALA A 45 -4.81 0.35 17.83
C ALA A 45 -5.71 1.32 17.06
N ARG A 46 -5.17 2.43 16.54
CA ARG A 46 -5.89 3.37 15.70
C ARG A 46 -6.37 2.70 14.41
N GLY A 47 -5.47 2.07 13.66
CA GLY A 47 -5.81 1.38 12.41
C GLY A 47 -6.87 0.29 12.63
N ARG A 48 -6.83 -0.42 13.76
CA ARG A 48 -7.83 -1.42 14.12
C ARG A 48 -9.21 -0.82 14.35
N ARG A 49 -9.30 0.30 15.07
CA ARG A 49 -10.58 1.00 15.29
C ARG A 49 -11.18 1.48 13.97
N VAL A 50 -10.37 2.09 13.11
CA VAL A 50 -10.82 2.58 11.80
C VAL A 50 -11.28 1.42 10.91
N LEU A 51 -10.52 0.31 10.87
CA LEU A 51 -10.88 -0.86 10.09
C LEU A 51 -12.14 -1.57 10.63
N ASP A 52 -12.33 -1.66 11.95
CA ASP A 52 -13.56 -2.23 12.52
C ASP A 52 -14.79 -1.39 12.17
N ALA A 53 -14.68 -0.05 12.26
CA ALA A 53 -15.75 0.85 11.86
C ALA A 53 -16.08 0.72 10.36
N TYR A 54 -15.05 0.59 9.51
CA TYR A 54 -15.23 0.33 8.08
C TYR A 54 -15.98 -0.97 7.81
N LEU A 55 -15.59 -2.06 8.48
CA LEU A 55 -16.26 -3.35 8.36
C LEU A 55 -17.71 -3.29 8.87
N GLY A 56 -17.97 -2.60 9.98
CA GLY A 56 -19.32 -2.37 10.49
C GLY A 56 -20.20 -1.59 9.51
N ALA A 57 -19.63 -0.60 8.81
CA ALA A 57 -20.35 0.15 7.78
C ALA A 57 -20.61 -0.67 6.50
N LEU A 58 -19.75 -1.63 6.17
CA LEU A 58 -20.00 -2.57 5.07
C LEU A 58 -21.08 -3.60 5.46
N GLU A 59 -21.07 -4.06 6.71
CA GLU A 59 -22.08 -4.95 7.28
C GLU A 59 -23.46 -4.31 7.28
N SER A 60 -23.58 -3.03 7.68
CA SER A 60 -24.88 -2.32 7.67
C SER A 60 -25.43 -2.00 6.27
N ARG A 61 -24.61 -2.15 5.23
CA ARG A 61 -24.99 -1.97 3.81
C ARG A 61 -25.17 -3.29 3.08
N ASP A 62 -25.18 -4.41 3.81
CA ASP A 62 -25.31 -5.77 3.26
C ASP A 62 -24.29 -6.08 2.14
N VAL A 63 -23.07 -5.54 2.25
CA VAL A 63 -22.02 -5.81 1.27
C VAL A 63 -21.60 -7.29 1.37
N PRO A 64 -21.55 -8.03 0.24
CA PRO A 64 -21.17 -9.45 0.27
C PRO A 64 -19.79 -9.67 0.88
N ALA A 65 -19.67 -10.65 1.78
CA ALA A 65 -18.42 -10.94 2.47
C ALA A 65 -17.23 -11.22 1.52
N ASP A 66 -17.50 -11.85 0.37
CA ASP A 66 -16.45 -12.09 -0.64
C ASP A 66 -15.92 -10.79 -1.26
N ALA A 67 -16.79 -9.80 -1.48
CA ALA A 67 -16.38 -8.47 -1.95
C ALA A 67 -15.54 -7.76 -0.88
N VAL A 68 -15.91 -7.87 0.40
CA VAL A 68 -15.11 -7.33 1.51
C VAL A 68 -13.73 -7.98 1.56
N LEU A 69 -13.65 -9.31 1.41
CA LEU A 69 -12.37 -10.02 1.32
C LEU A 69 -11.53 -9.57 0.12
N SER A 70 -12.16 -9.24 -1.00
CA SER A 70 -11.49 -8.71 -2.20
C SER A 70 -10.92 -7.30 -1.95
N GLU A 71 -11.69 -6.43 -1.30
CA GLU A 71 -11.21 -5.08 -0.94
C GLU A 71 -10.05 -5.11 0.06
N LEU A 72 -10.13 -5.98 1.06
CA LEU A 72 -9.05 -6.16 2.03
C LEU A 72 -7.80 -6.79 1.39
N ALA A 73 -7.98 -7.77 0.49
CA ALA A 73 -6.86 -8.45 -0.16
C ALA A 73 -6.10 -7.57 -1.15
N SER A 74 -6.84 -6.82 -1.96
CA SER A 74 -6.28 -5.87 -2.93
C SER A 74 -5.71 -4.60 -2.29
N GLY A 75 -6.09 -4.33 -1.04
CA GLY A 75 -5.72 -3.11 -0.33
C GLY A 75 -6.58 -1.89 -0.69
N GLU A 76 -7.70 -2.09 -1.39
CA GLU A 76 -8.66 -1.05 -1.72
C GLU A 76 -9.28 -0.42 -0.46
N ALA A 77 -9.52 -1.22 0.58
CA ALA A 77 -9.99 -0.70 1.88
C ALA A 77 -8.98 0.29 2.51
N ALA A 78 -7.68 -0.04 2.47
CA ALA A 78 -6.62 0.83 2.98
C ALA A 78 -6.57 2.16 2.24
N ARG A 79 -6.67 2.11 0.90
CA ARG A 79 -6.71 3.31 0.07
C ARG A 79 -7.90 4.20 0.36
N LYS A 80 -9.12 3.64 0.39
CA LYS A 80 -10.35 4.40 0.67
C LYS A 80 -10.27 5.11 2.02
N LEU A 81 -9.83 4.39 3.06
CA LEU A 81 -9.66 4.96 4.40
C LEU A 81 -8.58 6.04 4.44
N ALA A 82 -7.45 5.84 3.76
CA ALA A 82 -6.40 6.85 3.67
C ALA A 82 -6.82 8.08 2.85
N GLU A 83 -7.66 7.90 1.84
CA GLU A 83 -8.27 9.00 1.09
C GLU A 83 -9.20 9.81 1.99
N MET A 84 -10.08 9.15 2.76
CA MET A 84 -10.96 9.80 3.72
C MET A 84 -10.18 10.59 4.79
N THR A 85 -9.19 9.97 5.44
CA THR A 85 -8.31 10.68 6.39
C THR A 85 -7.61 11.86 5.71
N GLY A 86 -7.12 11.66 4.49
CA GLY A 86 -6.43 12.71 3.73
C GLY A 86 -7.34 13.88 3.37
N GLN A 87 -8.61 13.63 3.07
CA GLN A 87 -9.62 14.67 2.81
C GLN A 87 -9.95 15.43 4.08
N GLU A 88 -10.15 14.73 5.20
CA GLU A 88 -10.41 15.34 6.50
C GLU A 88 -9.25 16.25 6.95
N LEU A 89 -8.01 15.77 6.86
CA LEU A 89 -6.82 16.56 7.19
C LEU A 89 -6.72 17.84 6.36
N ARG A 90 -7.07 17.78 5.06
CA ARG A 90 -7.06 18.97 4.19
C ARG A 90 -8.20 19.93 4.50
N ALA A 91 -9.38 19.40 4.84
CA ALA A 91 -10.54 20.21 5.22
C ALA A 91 -10.30 21.01 6.52
N GLN A 92 -9.48 20.48 7.42
CA GLN A 92 -9.05 21.19 8.64
C GLN A 92 -8.06 22.34 8.37
N GLN A 93 -7.53 22.46 7.14
CA GLN A 93 -6.59 23.51 6.73
C GLN A 93 -5.44 23.74 7.73
N PRO A 94 -4.71 22.70 8.17
CA PRO A 94 -3.59 22.86 9.07
C PRO A 94 -2.52 23.76 8.44
N ALA A 95 -1.87 24.58 9.28
CA ALA A 95 -0.88 25.57 8.84
C ALA A 95 0.25 24.97 7.98
N ILE A 96 0.64 23.71 8.24
CA ILE A 96 1.66 23.01 7.46
C ILE A 96 1.28 22.84 5.97
N LEU A 97 -0.02 22.68 5.66
CA LEU A 97 -0.49 22.60 4.27
C LEU A 97 -0.50 23.97 3.60
N ALA A 98 -0.76 25.04 4.35
CA ALA A 98 -0.69 26.40 3.83
C ALA A 98 0.75 26.83 3.53
N SER A 99 1.72 26.30 4.27
CA SER A 99 3.16 26.56 4.08
C SER A 99 3.85 25.56 3.14
N ALA A 100 3.08 24.75 2.40
CA ALA A 100 3.66 23.75 1.51
C ALA A 100 4.45 24.41 0.38
N ALA A 101 5.70 23.98 0.20
CA ALA A 101 6.54 24.36 -0.94
C ALA A 101 6.21 23.54 -2.21
N CYS A 102 5.24 22.63 -2.12
CA CYS A 102 4.81 21.79 -3.23
C CYS A 102 4.05 22.62 -4.29
N GLY A 103 4.49 22.53 -5.55
CA GLY A 103 3.86 23.19 -6.70
C GLY A 103 3.87 22.33 -7.96
N ALA A 104 3.13 22.73 -8.98
CA ALA A 104 3.19 22.07 -10.29
C ALA A 104 4.62 22.16 -10.86
N GLY A 105 5.11 21.08 -11.47
CA GLY A 105 6.50 20.96 -11.93
C GLY A 105 7.55 20.77 -10.82
N CYS A 106 7.20 20.84 -9.53
CA CYS A 106 8.13 20.49 -8.46
C CYS A 106 8.26 18.95 -8.36
N ALA A 107 9.34 18.39 -8.91
CA ALA A 107 9.53 16.95 -9.08
C ALA A 107 10.59 16.32 -8.17
N TYR A 108 11.05 17.01 -7.12
CA TYR A 108 12.08 16.47 -6.22
C TYR A 108 11.65 15.20 -5.49
N CYS A 109 10.37 15.10 -5.10
CA CYS A 109 9.82 13.87 -4.50
C CYS A 109 9.70 12.70 -5.50
N CYS A 110 9.85 12.97 -6.80
CA CYS A 110 9.87 11.96 -7.84
C CYS A 110 11.29 11.45 -8.12
N ILE A 111 12.34 11.98 -7.48
CA ILE A 111 13.69 11.42 -7.54
C ILE A 111 13.79 10.32 -6.46
N LEU A 112 13.82 9.06 -6.91
CA LEU A 112 13.76 7.86 -6.08
C LEU A 112 15.19 7.44 -5.75
N LEU A 113 15.72 7.98 -4.63
CA LEU A 113 17.14 7.89 -4.31
C LEU A 113 17.59 6.48 -3.97
N ASP A 114 16.72 5.74 -3.28
CA ASP A 114 16.94 4.38 -2.80
C ASP A 114 15.59 3.65 -2.69
N GLY A 115 15.63 2.33 -2.87
CA GLY A 115 14.49 1.44 -2.59
C GLY A 115 13.56 1.24 -3.78
N ASP A 116 12.27 1.19 -3.48
CA ASP A 116 11.20 0.74 -4.36
C ASP A 116 10.29 1.89 -4.86
N GLY A 117 10.66 3.14 -4.55
CA GLY A 117 9.84 4.34 -4.75
C GLY A 117 8.66 4.48 -3.78
N GLY A 118 8.52 3.57 -2.82
CA GLY A 118 7.40 3.46 -1.90
C GLY A 118 6.56 2.21 -2.15
N LEU A 119 5.99 1.72 -1.04
CA LEU A 119 5.12 0.55 -1.01
C LEU A 119 3.68 0.91 -1.39
N ILE A 120 3.17 0.25 -2.43
CA ILE A 120 1.79 0.42 -2.91
C ILE A 120 0.98 -0.88 -2.83
N THR A 121 -0.35 -0.78 -2.78
CA THR A 121 -1.26 -1.94 -2.79
C THR A 121 -1.49 -2.47 -4.20
N GLU A 122 -2.11 -3.65 -4.32
CA GLU A 122 -2.52 -4.18 -5.63
C GLU A 122 -3.50 -3.24 -6.34
N ALA A 123 -4.46 -2.69 -5.60
CA ALA A 123 -5.43 -1.75 -6.14
C ALA A 123 -4.75 -0.46 -6.67
N GLU A 124 -3.74 0.05 -5.94
CA GLU A 124 -2.91 1.17 -6.42
C GLU A 124 -2.08 0.81 -7.63
N ALA A 125 -1.52 -0.40 -7.63
CA ALA A 125 -0.72 -0.87 -8.74
C ALA A 125 -1.55 -0.98 -10.03
N GLN A 126 -2.74 -1.57 -9.97
CA GLN A 126 -3.63 -1.69 -11.11
C GLN A 126 -4.04 -0.33 -11.67
N ARG A 127 -4.40 0.62 -10.80
CA ARG A 127 -4.76 1.98 -11.24
C ARG A 127 -3.60 2.74 -11.86
N LEU A 128 -2.41 2.63 -11.26
CA LEU A 128 -1.23 3.31 -11.78
C LEU A 128 -0.82 2.74 -13.15
N HIS A 129 -0.80 1.41 -13.28
CA HIS A 129 -0.52 0.74 -14.55
C HIS A 129 -1.50 1.18 -15.65
N ALA A 130 -2.80 1.14 -15.35
CA ALA A 130 -3.83 1.58 -16.29
C ALA A 130 -3.67 3.05 -16.70
N ALA A 131 -3.31 3.94 -15.76
CA ALA A 131 -3.09 5.36 -16.03
C ALA A 131 -1.82 5.65 -16.85
N LEU A 132 -0.81 4.78 -16.78
CA LEU A 132 0.44 4.91 -17.54
C LEU A 132 0.38 4.21 -18.91
N GLY A 133 -0.56 3.30 -19.13
CA GLY A 133 -0.75 2.62 -20.41
C GLY A 133 -0.78 3.53 -21.64
N PRO A 134 -1.47 4.70 -21.62
CA PRO A 134 -1.49 5.63 -22.75
C PRO A 134 -0.14 6.23 -23.14
N VAL A 135 0.86 6.19 -22.26
CA VAL A 135 2.20 6.76 -22.48
C VAL A 135 3.28 5.69 -22.58
N ALA A 136 2.89 4.42 -22.78
CA ALA A 136 3.83 3.32 -22.98
C ALA A 136 4.73 3.58 -24.21
N GLY A 137 6.04 3.34 -24.05
CA GLY A 137 7.07 3.56 -25.06
C GLY A 137 7.51 5.02 -25.24
N ALA A 138 6.88 5.98 -24.55
CA ALA A 138 7.31 7.38 -24.59
C ALA A 138 8.53 7.62 -23.66
N ALA A 139 9.26 8.70 -23.93
CA ALA A 139 10.26 9.25 -23.00
C ALA A 139 9.62 9.46 -21.61
N ASP A 140 10.41 9.27 -20.55
CA ASP A 140 9.94 9.29 -19.18
C ASP A 140 10.88 10.05 -18.24
N GLY A 141 10.54 10.10 -16.95
CA GLY A 141 11.32 10.85 -15.96
C GLY A 141 12.83 10.55 -15.99
N ARG A 142 13.23 9.34 -16.40
CA ARG A 142 14.64 8.93 -16.49
C ARG A 142 15.42 9.71 -17.55
N ASP A 143 14.74 10.26 -18.55
CA ASP A 143 15.33 11.17 -19.55
C ASP A 143 15.64 12.56 -18.97
N TRP A 144 14.97 12.95 -17.88
CA TRP A 144 15.27 14.18 -17.13
C TRP A 144 16.30 13.95 -16.03
N HIS A 145 16.18 12.86 -15.27
CA HIS A 145 17.10 12.51 -14.20
C HIS A 145 17.15 10.98 -14.03
N PRO A 146 18.33 10.34 -13.92
CA PRO A 146 18.47 8.87 -13.98
C PRO A 146 17.70 8.10 -12.90
N ARG A 147 17.39 8.76 -11.77
CA ARG A 147 16.60 8.22 -10.66
C ARG A 147 15.16 8.74 -10.60
N ALA A 148 14.67 9.44 -11.63
CA ALA A 148 13.30 9.94 -11.58
C ALA A 148 12.28 8.82 -11.80
N CYS A 149 11.13 8.94 -11.16
CA CYS A 149 10.00 8.05 -11.33
C CYS A 149 9.57 8.01 -12.82
N PRO A 150 9.42 6.81 -13.42
CA PRO A 150 8.96 6.68 -14.81
C PRO A 150 7.58 7.31 -15.09
N ALA A 151 6.76 7.53 -14.06
CA ALA A 151 5.49 8.21 -14.23
C ALA A 151 5.61 9.72 -14.57
N LEU A 152 6.81 10.31 -14.41
CA LEU A 152 7.06 11.72 -14.69
C LEU A 152 7.13 11.97 -16.21
N ASP A 153 6.59 13.10 -16.65
CA ASP A 153 6.91 13.67 -17.96
C ASP A 153 8.26 14.42 -17.86
N PRO A 154 9.29 14.04 -18.64
CA PRO A 154 10.60 14.67 -18.56
C PRO A 154 10.60 16.13 -19.03
N ALA A 155 9.68 16.53 -19.91
CA ALA A 155 9.63 17.89 -20.44
C ALA A 155 8.98 18.87 -19.45
N THR A 156 7.93 18.44 -18.76
CA THR A 156 7.14 19.31 -17.88
C THR A 156 7.34 19.04 -16.39
N GLN A 157 8.01 17.95 -16.04
CA GLN A 157 8.22 17.49 -14.66
C GLN A 157 6.89 17.25 -13.91
N ASN A 158 5.79 17.05 -14.64
CA ASN A 158 4.49 16.71 -14.06
C ASN A 158 4.29 15.19 -14.08
N CYS A 159 3.54 14.68 -13.10
CA CYS A 159 3.16 13.26 -13.08
C CYS A 159 2.08 12.99 -14.14
N ARG A 160 2.35 12.08 -15.08
CA ARG A 160 1.41 11.67 -16.14
C ARG A 160 0.24 10.83 -15.62
N ALA A 161 0.35 10.35 -14.38
CA ALA A 161 -0.68 9.60 -13.67
C ALA A 161 -1.16 10.35 -12.41
N TYR A 162 -1.31 11.68 -12.50
CA TYR A 162 -1.58 12.55 -11.35
C TYR A 162 -2.79 12.10 -10.49
N ASP A 163 -3.88 11.70 -11.15
CA ASP A 163 -5.11 11.23 -10.49
C ASP A 163 -5.00 9.80 -9.96
N ALA A 164 -4.13 8.98 -10.56
CA ALA A 164 -3.85 7.63 -10.09
C ALA A 164 -2.67 7.58 -9.09
N ARG A 165 -2.15 8.73 -8.64
CA ARG A 165 -1.05 8.78 -7.66
C ARG A 165 -1.38 7.93 -6.42
N PRO A 166 -0.48 7.01 -6.03
CA PRO A 166 -0.63 6.23 -4.82
C PRO A 166 -0.67 7.08 -3.55
N THR A 167 -1.14 6.49 -2.46
CA THR A 167 -1.26 7.15 -1.16
C THR A 167 0.08 7.73 -0.69
N VAL A 168 1.19 7.01 -0.87
CA VAL A 168 2.53 7.53 -0.52
C VAL A 168 2.83 8.87 -1.20
N CYS A 169 2.55 8.99 -2.50
CA CYS A 169 2.75 10.24 -3.26
C CYS A 169 1.78 11.36 -2.88
N ARG A 170 0.59 11.01 -2.35
CA ARG A 170 -0.43 11.97 -1.92
C ARG A 170 -0.25 12.44 -0.47
N SER A 171 0.57 11.73 0.28
CA SER A 171 0.82 11.98 1.70
C SER A 171 2.14 12.69 1.93
N PHE A 172 3.10 12.58 1.01
CA PHE A 172 4.35 13.32 1.10
C PHE A 172 4.11 14.83 0.94
N LEU A 173 4.72 15.61 1.81
CA LEU A 173 4.66 17.07 1.82
C LEU A 173 6.03 17.63 2.23
N SER A 174 6.38 18.79 1.69
CA SER A 174 7.49 19.57 2.23
C SER A 174 7.12 21.04 2.29
N THR A 175 7.66 21.74 3.28
CA THR A 175 7.57 23.19 3.45
C THR A 175 8.83 23.91 2.98
N ASP A 176 9.82 23.18 2.45
CA ASP A 176 11.13 23.72 2.08
C ASP A 176 11.63 23.07 0.78
N VAL A 177 11.68 23.86 -0.29
CA VAL A 177 12.14 23.41 -1.61
C VAL A 177 13.65 23.15 -1.65
N ASP A 178 14.45 23.87 -0.86
CA ASP A 178 15.90 23.69 -0.80
C ASP A 178 16.26 22.43 -0.01
N ALA A 179 15.48 22.13 1.04
CA ALA A 179 15.55 20.82 1.70
C ALA A 179 15.20 19.68 0.73
N CYS A 180 14.12 19.83 -0.04
CA CYS A 180 13.76 18.85 -1.08
C CYS A 180 14.88 18.66 -2.11
N ARG A 181 15.50 19.74 -2.59
CA ARG A 181 16.62 19.68 -3.53
C ARG A 181 17.82 18.98 -2.92
N THR A 182 18.16 19.30 -1.67
CA THR A 182 19.27 18.68 -0.94
C THR A 182 19.04 17.18 -0.77
N ASN A 183 17.84 16.81 -0.31
CA ASN A 183 17.45 15.41 -0.16
C ASN A 183 17.51 14.69 -1.52
N ALA A 184 16.93 15.25 -2.58
CA ALA A 184 16.97 14.69 -3.93
C ALA A 184 18.38 14.59 -4.56
N ALA A 185 19.38 15.26 -3.99
CA ALA A 185 20.79 15.07 -4.36
C ALA A 185 21.48 13.95 -3.56
N GLY A 186 20.78 13.30 -2.63
CA GLY A 186 21.33 12.32 -1.68
C GLY A 186 21.80 12.92 -0.35
N GLY A 187 21.48 14.20 -0.09
CA GLY A 187 21.74 14.85 1.20
C GLY A 187 20.70 14.50 2.26
N SER A 188 20.84 15.13 3.42
CA SER A 188 19.88 15.03 4.54
C SER A 188 19.57 16.44 5.04
N ALA A 189 18.32 16.85 4.87
CA ALA A 189 17.79 18.14 5.29
C ALA A 189 16.36 17.96 5.82
N ASP A 190 16.07 18.65 6.92
CA ASP A 190 14.75 18.70 7.52
C ASP A 190 13.80 19.58 6.68
N GLY A 191 12.49 19.36 6.82
CA GLY A 191 11.47 20.16 6.12
C GLY A 191 10.56 19.36 5.18
N SER A 192 10.72 18.03 5.15
CA SER A 192 9.78 17.11 4.49
C SER A 192 9.16 16.15 5.50
N GLY A 193 7.98 15.62 5.18
CA GLY A 193 7.27 14.68 6.03
C GLY A 193 6.09 14.02 5.34
N MET A 194 5.46 13.10 6.07
CA MET A 194 4.29 12.36 5.61
C MET A 194 3.06 12.75 6.42
N LEU A 195 1.97 13.05 5.72
CA LEU A 195 0.66 13.23 6.33
C LEU A 195 0.19 11.92 6.99
N GLY A 196 -0.54 12.05 8.10
CA GLY A 196 -0.96 10.92 8.94
C GLY A 196 -1.85 9.89 8.22
N ASN A 197 -2.43 10.22 7.06
CA ASN A 197 -3.19 9.27 6.27
C ASN A 197 -2.32 8.13 5.69
N HIS A 198 -1.02 8.33 5.51
CA HIS A 198 -0.11 7.24 5.15
C HIS A 198 0.09 6.24 6.30
N LEU A 199 0.04 6.72 7.55
CA LEU A 199 0.15 5.86 8.72
C LEU A 199 -1.09 4.95 8.84
N ASP A 200 -2.29 5.52 8.64
CA ASP A 200 -3.53 4.76 8.60
C ASP A 200 -3.52 3.72 7.46
N TYR A 201 -3.03 4.11 6.28
CA TYR A 201 -2.85 3.24 5.12
C TYR A 201 -2.02 2.00 5.47
N LEU A 202 -0.83 2.17 6.04
CA LEU A 202 0.03 1.04 6.41
C LEU A 202 -0.57 0.18 7.51
N ALA A 203 -1.20 0.81 8.51
CA ALA A 203 -1.87 0.09 9.59
C ALA A 203 -2.98 -0.83 9.05
N VAL A 204 -3.81 -0.33 8.14
CA VAL A 204 -4.89 -1.11 7.54
C VAL A 204 -4.35 -2.25 6.68
N ILE A 205 -3.29 -2.04 5.89
CA ILE A 205 -2.68 -3.12 5.08
C ILE A 205 -2.08 -4.20 5.98
N ALA A 206 -1.33 -3.81 7.01
CA ALA A 206 -0.69 -4.75 7.93
C ALA A 206 -1.72 -5.57 8.72
N LEU A 207 -2.80 -4.93 9.19
CA LEU A 207 -3.92 -5.63 9.83
C LEU A 207 -4.64 -6.56 8.84
N SER A 208 -4.89 -6.12 7.61
CA SER A 208 -5.53 -6.93 6.57
C SER A 208 -4.71 -8.17 6.25
N ARG A 209 -3.38 -8.04 6.18
CA ARG A 209 -2.47 -9.17 5.92
C ARG A 209 -2.56 -10.24 7.01
N ASP A 210 -2.64 -9.85 8.28
CA ASP A 210 -2.77 -10.81 9.37
C ASP A 210 -4.19 -11.37 9.49
N LEU A 211 -5.21 -10.52 9.30
CA LEU A 211 -6.63 -10.89 9.29
C LEU A 211 -6.95 -11.96 8.23
N LEU A 212 -6.36 -11.82 7.03
CA LEU A 212 -6.61 -12.70 5.89
C LEU A 212 -5.65 -13.90 5.81
N LYS A 213 -4.76 -14.06 6.80
CA LYS A 213 -3.79 -15.16 6.82
C LYS A 213 -4.49 -16.52 6.71
N GLY A 214 -4.09 -17.31 5.71
CA GLY A 214 -4.69 -18.62 5.42
C GLY A 214 -5.99 -18.56 4.61
N THR A 215 -6.44 -17.37 4.19
CA THR A 215 -7.62 -17.18 3.35
C THR A 215 -7.26 -16.51 2.02
N ARG A 216 -6.59 -15.35 2.05
CA ARG A 216 -6.14 -14.63 0.85
C ARG A 216 -4.76 -13.99 1.07
N ARG A 217 -4.01 -13.81 -0.02
CA ARG A 217 -2.73 -13.09 0.01
C ARG A 217 -3.01 -11.59 -0.07
N VAL A 218 -2.35 -10.81 0.79
CA VAL A 218 -2.30 -9.35 0.72
C VAL A 218 -0.91 -8.95 0.22
N ALA A 219 -0.78 -8.78 -1.10
CA ALA A 219 0.48 -8.41 -1.73
C ALA A 219 0.72 -6.89 -1.67
N THR A 220 1.99 -6.52 -1.81
CA THR A 220 2.47 -5.14 -1.86
C THR A 220 3.50 -5.05 -2.98
N TYR A 221 3.60 -3.88 -3.59
CA TYR A 221 4.33 -3.68 -4.84
C TYR A 221 5.22 -2.44 -4.75
N SER A 222 6.28 -2.46 -5.53
CA SER A 222 7.21 -1.34 -5.73
C SER A 222 6.57 -0.34 -6.67
N LEU A 223 6.45 0.91 -6.23
CA LEU A 223 6.02 2.00 -7.10
C LEU A 223 6.92 2.13 -8.33
N GLU A 224 8.23 2.15 -8.12
CA GLU A 224 9.22 2.37 -9.18
C GLU A 224 9.17 1.26 -10.23
N ASN A 225 9.28 0.00 -9.80
CA ASN A 225 9.31 -1.13 -10.73
C ASN A 225 8.00 -1.27 -11.50
N LEU A 226 6.87 -0.96 -10.85
CA LEU A 226 5.59 -0.97 -11.54
C LEU A 226 5.48 0.15 -12.56
N ALA A 227 5.83 1.39 -12.18
CA ALA A 227 5.78 2.53 -13.09
C ALA A 227 6.70 2.30 -14.30
N LYS A 228 7.89 1.74 -14.06
CA LYS A 228 8.83 1.31 -15.09
C LYS A 228 8.19 0.30 -16.03
N ALA A 229 7.67 -0.81 -15.49
CA ALA A 229 7.05 -1.86 -16.30
C ALA A 229 5.86 -1.34 -17.12
N ALA A 230 5.04 -0.45 -16.55
CA ALA A 230 3.90 0.13 -17.24
C ALA A 230 4.32 1.03 -18.43
N VAL A 231 5.32 1.90 -18.23
CA VAL A 231 5.85 2.77 -19.30
C VAL A 231 6.63 1.98 -20.34
N GLU A 232 7.27 0.87 -19.96
CA GLU A 232 7.90 -0.07 -20.90
C GLU A 232 6.86 -0.93 -21.66
N GLY A 233 5.57 -0.76 -21.36
CA GLY A 233 4.46 -1.40 -22.08
C GLY A 233 4.20 -2.85 -21.68
N LEU A 234 4.71 -3.30 -20.53
CA LEU A 234 4.46 -4.66 -20.05
C LEU A 234 2.96 -4.84 -19.73
N PRO A 235 2.38 -6.02 -20.06
CA PRO A 235 1.05 -6.40 -19.59
C PRO A 235 0.93 -6.32 -18.06
N LEU A 236 -0.29 -6.08 -17.56
CA LEU A 236 -0.55 -5.85 -16.14
C LEU A 236 -0.07 -7.00 -15.24
N ASP A 237 -0.30 -8.24 -15.64
CA ASP A 237 0.10 -9.43 -14.87
C ASP A 237 1.63 -9.56 -14.76
N GLU A 238 2.36 -9.30 -15.85
CA GLU A 238 3.81 -9.24 -15.87
C GLU A 238 4.35 -8.08 -15.02
N ALA A 239 3.75 -6.89 -15.14
CA ALA A 239 4.11 -5.72 -14.35
C ALA A 239 3.89 -5.95 -12.85
N LEU A 240 2.76 -6.55 -12.46
CA LEU A 240 2.48 -6.93 -11.08
C LEU A 240 3.43 -8.01 -10.58
N SER A 241 3.84 -8.96 -11.43
CA SER A 241 4.83 -9.98 -11.07
C SER A 241 6.19 -9.34 -10.77
N ALA A 242 6.67 -8.49 -11.68
CA ALA A 242 7.97 -7.81 -11.59
C ALA A 242 8.06 -6.84 -10.40
N ALA A 243 6.96 -6.13 -10.09
CA ALA A 243 6.93 -5.15 -9.02
C ALA A 243 6.65 -5.75 -7.63
N ARG A 244 6.31 -7.04 -7.52
CA ARG A 244 5.85 -7.62 -6.26
C ARG A 244 6.96 -7.71 -5.22
N HIS A 245 6.70 -7.21 -4.02
CA HIS A 245 7.61 -7.34 -2.89
C HIS A 245 7.72 -8.75 -2.34
N LYS A 246 8.88 -9.02 -1.74
CA LYS A 246 9.06 -10.12 -0.79
C LYS A 246 8.14 -9.91 0.42
N SER A 247 7.79 -11.00 1.10
CA SER A 247 6.81 -10.97 2.20
C SER A 247 7.19 -10.06 3.37
N ALA A 248 8.49 -9.84 3.59
CA ALA A 248 9.02 -9.06 4.71
C ALA A 248 8.90 -7.54 4.51
N GLU A 249 8.69 -7.06 3.27
CA GLU A 249 8.83 -5.65 2.93
C GLU A 249 7.91 -4.74 3.75
N LEU A 250 6.61 -5.05 3.79
CA LEU A 250 5.66 -4.29 4.62
C LEU A 250 6.08 -4.22 6.10
N GLU A 251 6.68 -5.28 6.63
CA GLU A 251 7.13 -5.30 8.03
C GLU A 251 8.33 -4.38 8.25
N HIS A 252 9.23 -4.28 7.26
CA HIS A 252 10.31 -3.28 7.24
C HIS A 252 9.75 -1.87 7.13
N THR A 253 8.89 -1.61 6.14
CA THR A 253 8.26 -0.29 5.96
C THR A 253 7.54 0.17 7.22
N CYS A 254 6.77 -0.72 7.86
CA CYS A 254 6.09 -0.43 9.12
C CYS A 254 7.05 -0.12 10.27
N ARG A 255 8.20 -0.81 10.34
CA ARG A 255 9.24 -0.54 11.36
C ARG A 255 9.92 0.80 11.16
N ASP A 256 10.25 1.12 9.92
CA ASP A 256 11.01 2.32 9.59
C ASP A 256 10.18 3.57 9.88
N ILE A 257 8.91 3.55 9.51
CA ILE A 257 7.96 4.61 9.86
C ILE A 257 7.70 4.71 11.37
N GLY A 258 7.73 3.59 12.10
CA GLY A 258 7.59 3.63 13.56
C GLY A 258 8.78 4.25 14.29
N ARG A 259 9.89 4.53 13.59
CA ARG A 259 11.10 5.17 14.10
C ARG A 259 11.30 6.61 13.59
N SER A 260 10.45 7.03 12.65
CA SER A 260 10.44 8.36 12.03
C SER A 260 9.59 9.32 12.85
#